data_AF-A0A212KTB1-F1
#
_entry.id   AF-A0A212KTB1-F1
#
_cell.length_a   1.000
_cell.length_b   1.000
_cell.length_c   1.000
_cell.angle_alpha   90.00
_cell.angle_beta   90.00
_cell.angle_gamma   90.00
#
_symmetry.space_group_name_H-M   'P 1'
#
loop_
_entity.id
_entity.type
_entity.pdbx_description
1 polymer ?
#
loop_
_entity_poly.entity_id
_entity_poly.type
_entity_poly.pdbx_seq_one_letter_code
_entity_poly.pdbx_strand_id
1 'polypeptide(L)'
;MQKQWTSLEGTLGQLSDNARKLTELSVGEFDAKQVEEIQAEQKTLIQKFQEYSDSFFGSDYVLPDEMTKKIHEIQKENDRFISNLVIRKSLIQNEVEELNKASGTMQEIKPRYGKTSIDYRQKVSCLG
;
A
#
# COMPACT_ATOMS: atom_id res chain seq x y z
N MET A 1 32.66 11.68 20.36
CA MET A 1 31.59 10.79 20.81
C MET A 1 30.21 11.45 20.80
N GLN A 2 29.98 12.56 21.52
CA GLN A 2 28.65 13.17 21.65
C GLN A 2 27.94 13.52 20.33
N LYS A 3 28.66 14.06 19.33
CA LYS A 3 28.07 14.46 18.03
C LYS A 3 27.52 13.31 17.18
N GLN A 4 28.20 12.16 17.17
CA GLN A 4 27.78 11.00 16.36
C GLN A 4 26.61 10.24 16.99
N TRP A 5 26.51 10.23 18.33
CA TRP A 5 25.36 9.69 19.04
C TRP A 5 24.08 10.47 18.71
N THR A 6 24.16 11.81 18.68
CA THR A 6 23.06 12.67 18.26
C THR A 6 22.65 12.42 16.80
N SER A 7 23.58 12.00 15.94
CA SER A 7 23.28 11.63 14.54
C SER A 7 22.52 10.30 14.45
N LEU A 8 22.85 9.30 15.25
CA LEU A 8 22.10 8.02 15.32
C LEU A 8 20.68 8.23 15.86
N GLU A 9 20.54 8.93 16.98
CA GLU A 9 19.23 9.24 17.57
C GLU A 9 18.37 10.10 16.65
N GLY A 10 18.96 11.10 15.99
CA GLY A 10 18.27 11.93 15.01
C GLY A 10 17.75 11.11 13.83
N THR A 11 18.56 10.18 13.32
CA THR A 11 18.17 9.31 12.20
C THR A 11 17.04 8.35 12.61
N LEU A 12 17.09 7.76 13.81
CA LEU A 12 15.99 6.94 14.34
C LEU A 12 14.70 7.74 14.55
N GLY A 13 14.80 9.00 15.01
CA GLY A 13 13.65 9.90 15.13
C GLY A 13 12.96 10.11 13.78
N GLN A 14 13.73 10.39 12.72
CA GLN A 14 13.21 10.55 11.36
C GLN A 14 12.59 9.26 10.80
N LEU A 15 13.21 8.10 11.06
CA LEU A 15 12.66 6.80 10.66
C LEU A 15 11.31 6.52 11.34
N SER A 16 11.20 6.84 12.63
CA SER A 16 9.95 6.72 13.39
C SER A 16 8.85 7.62 12.84
N ASP A 17 9.18 8.88 12.52
CA ASP A 17 8.21 9.80 11.91
C ASP A 17 7.71 9.28 10.56
N ASN A 18 8.61 8.76 9.73
CA ASN A 18 8.23 8.22 8.43
C ASN A 18 7.36 6.96 8.54
N ALA A 19 7.67 6.06 9.49
CA ALA A 19 6.86 4.86 9.73
C ALA A 19 5.44 5.20 10.19
N ARG A 20 5.30 6.22 11.06
CA ARG A 20 4.00 6.74 11.47
C ARG A 20 3.23 7.33 10.28
N LYS A 21 3.85 8.21 9.48
CA LYS A 21 3.22 8.81 8.31
C LYS A 21 2.73 7.78 7.30
N LEU A 22 3.52 6.75 7.02
CA LEU A 22 3.10 5.65 6.14
C LEU A 22 1.85 4.95 6.69
N THR A 23 1.85 4.65 7.99
CA THR A 23 0.69 4.03 8.65
C THR A 23 -0.56 4.89 8.52
N GLU A 24 -0.45 6.20 8.77
CA GLU A 24 -1.55 7.16 8.60
C GLU A 24 -2.08 7.18 7.16
N LEU A 25 -1.18 7.24 6.16
CA LEU A 25 -1.54 7.20 4.73
C LEU A 25 -2.24 5.90 4.32
N SER A 26 -1.97 4.78 4.99
CA SER A 26 -2.62 3.50 4.67
C SER A 26 -4.07 3.38 5.14
N VAL A 27 -4.49 4.21 6.10
CA VAL A 27 -5.86 4.21 6.64
C VAL A 27 -6.73 5.26 5.94
N GLY A 28 -6.13 6.35 5.43
CA GLY A 28 -6.82 7.46 4.79
C GLY A 28 -6.96 7.35 3.26
N GLU A 29 -7.04 8.51 2.62
CA GLU A 29 -6.94 8.61 1.16
C GLU A 29 -5.52 8.23 0.73
N PHE A 30 -5.42 7.19 -0.09
CA PHE A 30 -4.14 6.64 -0.46
C PHE A 30 -3.54 7.38 -1.65
N ASP A 31 -2.44 8.09 -1.38
CA ASP A 31 -1.61 8.72 -2.40
C ASP A 31 -0.34 7.87 -2.62
N ALA A 32 -0.28 7.17 -3.75
CA ALA A 32 0.85 6.32 -4.11
C ALA A 32 2.16 7.11 -4.24
N LYS A 33 2.10 8.35 -4.72
CA LYS A 33 3.29 9.18 -4.93
C LYS A 33 3.89 9.60 -3.59
N GLN A 34 3.06 10.00 -2.63
CA GLN A 34 3.52 10.32 -1.28
C GLN A 34 4.11 9.09 -0.58
N VAL A 35 3.51 7.92 -0.75
CA VAL A 35 4.06 6.66 -0.22
C VAL A 35 5.44 6.37 -0.81
N GLU A 36 5.61 6.49 -2.13
CA GLU A 36 6.90 6.29 -2.80
C GLU A 36 7.97 7.28 -2.31
N GLU A 37 7.62 8.56 -2.16
CA GLU A 37 8.52 9.59 -1.65
C GLU A 37 9.00 9.29 -0.23
N ILE A 38 8.09 8.92 0.68
CA ILE A 38 8.42 8.58 2.07
C ILE A 38 9.26 7.29 2.13
N GLN A 39 8.96 6.28 1.30
CA GLN A 39 9.75 5.05 1.24
C GLN A 39 11.16 5.28 0.71
N ALA A 40 11.33 6.16 -0.28
CA ALA A 40 12.64 6.55 -0.79
C ALA A 40 13.47 7.26 0.29
N GLU A 41 12.84 8.13 1.08
CA GLU A 41 13.48 8.78 2.22
C GLU A 41 13.85 7.77 3.31
N GLN A 42 12.93 6.87 3.70
CA GLN A 42 13.22 5.81 4.67
C GLN A 42 14.42 4.95 4.25
N LYS A 43 14.51 4.56 2.98
CA LYS A 43 15.65 3.79 2.47
C LYS A 43 16.97 4.54 2.65
N THR A 44 16.96 5.84 2.37
CA THR A 44 18.12 6.71 2.56
C THR A 44 18.51 6.81 4.04
N LEU A 45 17.53 6.94 4.93
CA LEU A 45 17.75 7.02 6.37
C LEU A 45 18.26 5.70 6.97
N ILE A 46 17.75 4.55 6.51
CA ILE A 46 18.25 3.23 6.92
C ILE A 46 19.73 3.09 6.55
N GLN A 47 20.09 3.47 5.31
CA GLN A 47 21.48 3.39 4.86
C GLN A 47 22.38 4.29 5.70
N LYS A 48 21.96 5.53 5.99
CA LYS A 48 22.70 6.42 6.91
C LYS A 48 22.82 5.86 8.32
N PHE A 49 21.76 5.25 8.85
CA PHE A 49 21.79 4.63 10.17
C PHE A 49 22.80 3.48 10.21
N GLN A 50 22.86 2.64 9.18
CA GLN A 50 23.85 1.58 9.05
C GLN A 50 25.27 2.14 9.00
N GLU A 51 25.54 3.13 8.15
CA GLU A 51 26.85 3.79 8.05
C GLU A 51 27.30 4.38 9.40
N TYR A 52 26.39 5.04 10.12
CA TYR A 52 26.69 5.56 11.46
C TYR A 52 26.90 4.45 12.49
N SER A 53 26.08 3.40 12.46
CA SER A 53 26.20 2.27 13.38
C SER A 53 27.55 1.57 13.19
N ASP A 54 27.90 1.24 11.93
CA ASP A 54 29.14 0.55 11.59
C ASP A 54 30.36 1.40 11.97
N SER A 55 30.31 2.71 11.71
CA SER A 55 31.42 3.62 12.06
C SER A 55 31.59 3.81 13.57
N PHE A 56 30.52 3.73 14.36
CA PHE A 56 30.56 3.99 15.80
C PHE A 56 30.86 2.71 16.60
N PHE A 57 30.35 1.58 16.15
CA PHE A 57 30.34 0.34 16.92
C PHE A 57 31.21 -0.78 16.31
N GLY A 58 31.54 -0.71 15.02
CA GLY A 58 32.18 -1.81 14.30
C GLY A 58 31.23 -2.96 13.98
N SER A 59 31.74 -4.00 13.33
CA SER A 59 30.95 -5.11 12.75
C SER A 59 30.41 -6.14 13.74
N ASP A 60 30.98 -6.24 14.95
CA ASP A 60 30.68 -7.30 15.93
C ASP A 60 29.93 -6.79 17.18
N TYR A 61 29.21 -5.67 17.06
CA TYR A 61 28.61 -5.00 18.20
C TYR A 61 27.09 -5.21 18.32
N VAL A 62 26.61 -5.18 19.57
CA VAL A 62 25.18 -5.26 19.92
C VAL A 62 24.66 -3.87 20.25
N LEU A 63 23.73 -3.36 19.43
CA LEU A 63 23.10 -2.06 19.65
C LEU A 63 22.56 -1.90 21.08
N PRO A 64 22.64 -0.69 21.66
CA PRO A 64 22.09 -0.42 22.98
C PRO A 64 20.60 -0.75 23.06
N ASP A 65 20.14 -1.27 24.20
CA ASP A 65 18.75 -1.70 24.41
C ASP A 65 17.71 -0.63 24.03
N GLU A 66 18.00 0.64 24.33
CA GLU A 66 17.11 1.75 23.99
C GLU A 66 16.95 1.94 22.46
N MET A 67 18.05 1.79 21.71
CA MET A 67 18.01 1.85 20.25
C MET A 67 17.30 0.64 19.67
N THR A 68 17.57 -0.55 20.22
CA THR A 68 16.88 -1.79 19.83
C THR A 68 15.37 -1.68 20.05
N LYS A 69 14.92 -1.09 21.17
CA LYS A 69 13.50 -0.80 21.42
C LYS A 69 12.90 0.15 20.38
N LYS A 70 13.56 1.26 20.08
CA LYS A 70 13.11 2.22 19.05
C LYS A 70 13.01 1.56 17.67
N ILE A 71 14.00 0.76 17.29
CA ILE A 71 13.97 -0.01 16.04
C ILE A 71 12.77 -0.95 16.01
N HIS A 72 12.46 -1.63 17.11
CA HIS A 72 11.31 -2.52 17.20
C HIS A 72 9.97 -1.78 17.06
N GLU A 73 9.84 -0.59 17.62
CA GLU A 73 8.67 0.26 17.43
C GLU A 73 8.51 0.69 15.96
N ILE A 74 9.60 1.10 15.31
CA ILE A 74 9.60 1.45 13.88
C ILE A 74 9.16 0.25 13.02
N GLN A 75 9.69 -0.94 13.31
CA GLN A 75 9.30 -2.18 12.62
C GLN A 75 7.81 -2.46 12.78
N LYS A 76 7.29 -2.33 14.00
CA LYS A 76 5.87 -2.55 14.29
C LYS A 76 4.95 -1.60 13.53
N GLU A 77 5.31 -0.33 13.39
CA GLU A 77 4.53 0.61 12.57
C GLU A 77 4.61 0.27 11.08
N ASN A 78 5.77 -0.10 10.56
CA ASN A 78 5.90 -0.56 9.17
C ASN A 78 5.10 -1.85 8.90
N ASP A 79 5.05 -2.78 9.85
CA ASP A 79 4.25 -4.00 9.74
C ASP A 79 2.75 -3.68 9.67
N ARG A 80 2.28 -2.69 10.45
CA ARG A 80 0.90 -2.19 10.37
C ARG A 80 0.59 -1.59 9.00
N PHE A 81 1.50 -0.75 8.50
CA PHE A 81 1.39 -0.19 7.15
C PHE A 81 1.22 -1.30 6.10
N ILE A 82 2.09 -2.33 6.12
CA ILE A 82 2.02 -3.46 5.20
C ILE A 82 0.70 -4.23 5.36
N SER A 83 0.28 -4.51 6.59
CA SER A 83 -0.99 -5.20 6.87
C SER A 83 -2.18 -4.45 6.27
N ASN A 84 -2.22 -3.13 6.40
CA ASN A 84 -3.28 -2.30 5.82
C ASN A 84 -3.29 -2.37 4.29
N LEU A 85 -2.11 -2.35 3.65
CA LEU A 85 -2.02 -2.51 2.19
C LEU A 85 -2.51 -3.88 1.71
N VAL A 86 -2.19 -4.95 2.45
CA VAL A 86 -2.65 -6.31 2.12
C VAL A 86 -4.17 -6.41 2.20
N ILE A 87 -4.79 -5.87 3.26
CA ILE A 87 -6.25 -5.82 3.40
C ILE A 87 -6.86 -5.05 2.23
N ARG A 88 -6.32 -3.87 1.92
CA ARG A 88 -6.84 -3.01 0.85
C ARG A 88 -6.74 -3.67 -0.53
N LYS A 89 -5.62 -4.36 -0.80
CA LYS A 89 -5.47 -5.18 -2.01
C LYS A 89 -6.55 -6.26 -2.10
N SER A 90 -6.82 -6.97 -1.00
CA SER A 90 -7.85 -8.01 -0.98
C SER A 90 -9.25 -7.46 -1.28
N LEU A 91 -9.59 -6.28 -0.74
CA LEU A 91 -10.89 -5.63 -1.00
C LEU A 91 -11.04 -5.26 -2.48
N ILE A 92 -10.01 -4.62 -3.06
CA ILE A 92 -10.02 -4.24 -4.50
C ILE A 92 -10.12 -5.48 -5.39
N GLN A 93 -9.40 -6.56 -5.06
CA GLN A 93 -9.47 -7.81 -5.83
C GLN A 93 -10.89 -8.40 -5.82
N ASN A 94 -11.55 -8.42 -4.66
CA ASN A 94 -12.92 -8.89 -4.55
C ASN A 94 -13.88 -8.02 -5.38
N GLU A 95 -13.75 -6.69 -5.32
CA GLU A 95 -14.58 -5.76 -6.12
C GLU A 95 -14.38 -5.98 -7.63
N VAL A 96 -13.13 -6.19 -8.08
CA VAL A 96 -12.83 -6.50 -9.48
C VAL A 96 -13.45 -7.84 -9.90
N GLU A 97 -13.39 -8.86 -9.04
CA GLU A 97 -14.05 -10.15 -9.32
C GLU A 97 -15.57 -10.01 -9.43
N GLU A 98 -16.21 -9.23 -8.56
CA GLU A 98 -17.64 -8.95 -8.62
C GLU A 98 -18.03 -8.18 -9.89
N LEU A 99 -17.26 -7.17 -10.27
CA LEU A 99 -17.46 -6.44 -11.53
C LEU A 99 -17.32 -7.34 -12.74
N ASN A 100 -16.34 -8.25 -12.75
CA ASN A 100 -16.16 -9.22 -13.83
C ASN A 100 -17.34 -10.20 -13.91
N LYS A 101 -17.85 -10.68 -12.77
CA LYS A 101 -19.08 -11.52 -12.73
C LYS A 101 -20.30 -10.76 -13.26
N ALA A 102 -20.51 -9.52 -12.80
CA ALA A 102 -21.63 -8.69 -13.25
C ALA A 102 -21.55 -8.37 -14.75
N SER A 103 -20.36 -8.09 -15.26
CA SER A 103 -20.10 -7.87 -16.69
C SER A 103 -20.39 -9.11 -17.53
N GLY A 104 -19.98 -10.30 -17.07
CA GLY A 104 -20.32 -11.58 -17.69
C GLY A 104 -21.82 -11.80 -17.78
N THR A 105 -22.54 -11.63 -16.67
CA THR A 105 -24.02 -11.72 -16.63
C THR A 105 -24.68 -10.70 -17.59
N MET A 106 -24.16 -9.47 -17.66
CA MET A 106 -24.67 -8.47 -18.60
C MET A 106 -24.42 -8.83 -20.07
N GLN A 107 -23.27 -9.44 -20.40
CA GLN A 107 -23.01 -9.96 -21.75
C GLN A 107 -23.93 -11.12 -22.12
N GLU A 108 -24.30 -11.97 -21.16
CA GLU A 108 -25.28 -13.04 -21.34
C GLU A 108 -26.72 -12.55 -21.47
N ILE A 109 -27.06 -11.39 -20.87
CA ILE A 109 -28.38 -10.75 -20.99
C ILE A 109 -28.50 -9.94 -22.30
N LYS A 110 -27.42 -9.33 -22.79
CA LYS A 110 -27.41 -8.49 -24.01
C LYS A 110 -27.84 -9.17 -25.33
N PRO A 111 -27.91 -10.51 -25.52
CA PRO A 111 -28.49 -11.08 -26.75
C PRO A 111 -29.97 -11.45 -26.61
N ARG A 112 -30.60 -11.39 -25.42
CA ARG A 112 -32.00 -11.86 -25.25
C ARG A 112 -33.07 -10.80 -25.51
N TYR A 113 -32.73 -9.51 -25.44
CA TYR A 113 -33.67 -8.41 -25.70
C TYR A 113 -33.39 -7.62 -26.99
N GLY A 114 -32.48 -8.10 -27.84
CA GLY A 114 -32.03 -7.39 -29.05
C GLY A 114 -32.36 -8.06 -30.38
N LYS A 115 -32.98 -9.25 -30.39
CA LYS A 115 -33.37 -9.95 -31.63
C LYS A 115 -34.76 -10.57 -31.53
N THR A 116 -35.77 -9.79 -31.13
CA THR A 116 -37.07 -9.99 -31.78
C THR A 116 -36.89 -9.44 -33.18
N SER A 117 -36.60 -10.33 -34.14
CA SER A 117 -36.46 -10.00 -35.56
C SER A 117 -37.52 -8.98 -35.97
N ILE A 118 -37.10 -7.88 -36.59
CA ILE A 118 -37.98 -6.88 -37.20
C ILE A 118 -39.03 -7.55 -38.11
N ASP A 119 -38.72 -8.71 -38.67
CA ASP A 119 -39.62 -9.60 -39.41
C ASP A 119 -40.91 -9.99 -38.66
N TYR A 120 -40.90 -10.06 -37.33
CA TYR A 120 -42.10 -10.38 -36.54
C TYR A 120 -42.97 -9.15 -36.29
N ARG A 121 -42.38 -7.94 -36.23
CA ARG A 121 -43.15 -6.68 -36.10
C ARG A 121 -43.76 -6.22 -37.42
N GLN A 122 -43.12 -6.52 -38.55
CA GLN A 122 -43.66 -6.16 -39.87
C GLN A 122 -44.77 -7.09 -40.35
N LYS A 123 -44.82 -8.36 -39.94
CA LYS A 123 -45.89 -9.29 -40.32
C LYS A 123 -47.24 -9.01 -39.66
N VAL A 124 -47.28 -8.34 -38.51
CA VAL A 124 -48.53 -8.02 -37.80
C VAL A 124 -49.18 -6.72 -38.33
N SER A 125 -48.45 -5.93 -39.12
CA SER A 125 -48.96 -4.68 -39.72
C SER A 125 -49.72 -4.87 -41.05
N CYS A 126 -49.77 -6.09 -41.59
CA CYS A 126 -50.44 -6.37 -42.88
C CYS A 126 -51.72 -7.21 -42.73
N LEU A 127 -52.20 -7.42 -41.50
CA LEU A 127 -53.48 -8.09 -41.22
C LEU A 127 -54.51 -7.14 -40.56
N GLY A 128 -54.38 -5.84 -40.79
CA GLY A 128 -55.38 -4.81 -40.46
C GLY A 128 -55.99 -4.23 -41.72
#